data_AF-A0A951LS60-F1
#
_entry.id   AF-A0A951LS60-F1
#
_cell.length_a   1.000
_cell.length_b   1.000
_cell.length_c   1.000
_cell.angle_alpha   90.00
_cell.angle_beta   90.00
_cell.angle_gamma   90.00
#
_symmetry.space_group_name_H-M   'P 1'
#
loop_
_entity.id
_entity.type
_entity.pdbx_description
1 polymer ?
#
loop_
_entity_poly.entity_id
_entity_poly.type
_entity_poly.pdbx_seq_one_letter_code
_entity_poly.pdbx_strand_id
1 'polypeptide(L)' 'MIVVQRTAASDSWLRNLTDELAQDAIVTRIARIQSGLLGDTKSVRKKVGEFRVDVGAGPPWRAS' A
#
# COMPACT_ATOMS: atom_id res chain seq x y z
N MET A 1 12.72 12.65 -2.59
CA MET A 1 12.25 12.39 -1.22
C MET A 1 10.98 13.18 -0.97
N ILE A 2 9.90 12.52 -0.55
CA ILE A 2 8.58 13.10 -0.30
C ILE A 2 8.17 12.77 1.15
N VAL A 3 7.58 13.73 1.86
CA VAL A 3 7.04 13.49 3.21
C VAL A 3 5.70 12.76 3.10
N VAL A 4 5.59 11.58 3.70
CA VAL A 4 4.31 10.86 3.83
C VAL A 4 3.70 11.18 5.18
N GLN A 5 2.52 11.80 5.15
CA GLN A 5 1.69 12.04 6.33
C GLN A 5 0.67 10.92 6.46
N ARG A 6 0.51 10.39 7.68
CA ARG A 6 -0.44 9.31 7.99
C ARG A 6 -1.42 9.76 9.05
N THR A 7 -2.62 9.19 9.00
CA THR A 7 -3.66 9.42 10.00
C THR A 7 -3.76 8.20 10.93
N ALA A 8 -4.32 8.38 12.12
CA ALA A 8 -4.59 7.25 13.01
C ALA A 8 -5.51 6.19 12.34
N ALA A 9 -6.47 6.64 11.52
CA ALA A 9 -7.36 5.76 10.78
C ALA A 9 -6.61 4.91 9.73
N SER A 10 -5.68 5.51 8.97
CA SER A 10 -4.88 4.76 7.99
C SER A 10 -3.95 3.76 8.65
N ASP A 11 -3.34 4.12 9.78
CA ASP A 11 -2.45 3.22 10.52
C ASP A 11 -3.23 2.05 11.16
N SER A 12 -4.42 2.33 11.72
CA SER A 12 -5.30 1.29 12.26
C SER A 12 -5.79 0.34 11.17
N TRP A 13 -6.24 0.87 10.03
CA TRP A 13 -6.62 0.06 8.88
C TRP A 13 -5.47 -0.83 8.41
N LEU A 14 -4.27 -0.26 8.27
CA LEU A 14 -3.11 -1.01 7.79
C LEU A 14 -2.73 -2.14 8.76
N ARG A 15 -2.78 -1.90 10.06
CA ARG A 15 -2.47 -2.90 11.10
C ARG A 15 -3.46 -4.05 11.17
N ASN A 16 -4.72 -3.81 10.77
CA ASN A 16 -5.80 -4.78 10.85
C ASN A 16 -6.08 -5.51 9.52
N LEU A 17 -5.20 -5.35 8.51
CA LEU A 17 -5.27 -6.14 7.29
C LEU A 17 -5.00 -7.63 7.61
N THR A 18 -5.97 -8.49 7.28
CA THR A 18 -5.84 -9.95 7.47
C THR A 18 -4.77 -10.57 6.58
N ASP A 19 -4.57 -10.00 5.39
CA ASP A 19 -3.57 -10.48 4.43
C ASP A 19 -2.21 -9.83 4.71
N GLU A 20 -1.32 -10.61 5.32
CA GLU A 20 0.05 -10.22 5.66
C GLU A 20 0.88 -9.83 4.42
N LEU A 21 0.64 -10.47 3.28
CA LEU A 21 1.37 -10.15 2.03
C LEU A 21 0.91 -8.81 1.46
N ALA A 22 -0.40 -8.55 1.52
CA ALA A 22 -0.94 -7.26 1.12
C ALA A 22 -0.43 -6.14 2.04
N GLN A 23 -0.38 -6.39 3.35
CA GLN A 23 0.17 -5.45 4.32
C GLN A 23 1.64 -5.10 4.00
N ASP A 24 2.49 -6.10 3.80
CA ASP A 24 3.92 -5.90 3.49
C ASP A 24 4.12 -5.18 2.14
N ALA A 25 3.34 -5.55 1.13
CA ALA A 25 3.39 -4.89 -0.18
C ALA A 25 2.98 -3.40 -0.11
N ILE A 26 1.98 -3.06 0.69
CA ILE A 26 1.56 -1.67 0.94
C ILE A 26 2.66 -0.90 1.68
N VAL A 27 3.25 -1.47 2.74
CA VAL A 27 4.34 -0.83 3.50
C VAL A 27 5.55 -0.57 2.60
N THR A 28 5.94 -1.55 1.80
CA THR A 28 7.02 -1.43 0.82
C THR A 28 6.73 -0.34 -0.21
N ARG A 29 5.49 -0.25 -0.71
CA ARG A 29 5.09 0.80 -1.65
C ARG A 29 5.17 2.19 -1.01
N ILE A 30 4.76 2.36 0.25
CA ILE A 30 4.88 3.63 0.97
C ILE A 30 6.35 4.07 1.09
N ALA A 31 7.26 3.15 1.42
CA ALA A 31 8.70 3.45 1.51
C ALA A 31 9.29 3.89 0.16
N ARG A 32 8.84 3.27 -0.94
CA ARG A 32 9.21 3.71 -2.31
C ARG A 32 8.67 5.10 -2.63
N ILE A 33 7.43 5.41 -2.27
CA ILE A 33 6.83 6.74 -2.44
C ILE A 33 7.63 7.81 -1.66
N GLN A 34 8.00 7.52 -0.40
CA GLN A 34 8.85 8.42 0.40
C GLN A 34 10.20 8.70 -0.28
N SER A 35 10.72 7.72 -1.01
CA SER A 35 11.96 7.84 -1.79
C SER A 35 11.77 8.62 -3.11
N GLY A 36 10.53 8.94 -3.49
CA GLY A 36 10.18 9.63 -4.74
C GLY A 36 9.76 8.70 -5.88
N LEU A 37 9.58 7.40 -5.60
CA LEU A 37 9.17 6.39 -6.56
C LEU A 37 7.67 6.09 -6.43
N LEU A 38 6.84 6.92 -7.08
CA LEU A 38 5.37 6.76 -7.08
C LEU A 38 4.93 5.46 -7.78
N GLY A 39 5.53 5.14 -8.92
CA GLY A 39 5.16 4.00 -9.76
C GLY A 39 3.82 4.19 -10.47
N ASP A 40 3.05 3.10 -10.62
CA ASP A 40 1.73 3.13 -11.26
C ASP A 40 0.70 3.80 -10.34
N THR A 41 0.40 5.05 -10.66
CA THR A 41 -0.55 5.90 -9.93
C THR A 41 -1.50 6.59 -10.90
N LYS A 42 -2.74 6.77 -10.47
CA LYS A 42 -3.78 7.43 -11.26
C LYS A 42 -4.50 8.46 -10.41
N SER A 43 -4.81 9.62 -10.99
CA SER A 43 -5.70 10.59 -10.37
C SER A 43 -7.16 10.12 -10.47
N VAL A 44 -7.85 10.04 -9.33
CA VAL A 44 -9.25 9.59 -9.26
C VAL A 44 -10.18 10.80 -9.06
N ARG A 45 -9.69 11.86 -8.40
CA ARG A 45 -10.36 13.16 -8.22
C ARG A 45 -9.32 14.28 -8.08
N LYS A 46 -9.75 15.55 -8.06
CA LYS A 46 -8.87 16.74 -8.00
C LYS A 46 -7.67 16.67 -7.03
N LYS A 47 -7.81 15.98 -5.89
CA LYS A 47 -6.75 15.86 -4.87
C LYS A 47 -6.61 14.44 -4.31
N VAL A 48 -7.12 13.44 -5.02
CA VAL A 48 -7.10 12.04 -4.58
C VAL A 48 -6.53 11.22 -5.72
N GLY A 49 -5.44 10.52 -5.44
CA GLY A 49 -4.85 9.53 -6.32
C GLY A 49 -4.96 8.14 -5.73
N GLU A 50 -4.93 7.14 -6.60
CA GLU A 50 -4.79 5.73 -6.27
C GLU A 50 -3.44 5.23 -6.78
N PHE A 51 -2.91 4.19 -6.15
CA PHE A 51 -1.72 3.48 -6.62
C PHE A 51 -2.02 1.98 -6.64
N ARG A 52 -1.48 1.29 -7.64
CA ARG A 52 -1.61 -0.17 -7.71
C ARG A 52 -0.52 -0.84 -6.87
N VAL A 53 -0.94 -1.88 -6.15
CA VAL A 53 -0.08 -2.80 -5.40
C VAL A 53 -0.47 -4.20 -5.86
N ASP A 54 0.40 -4.82 -6.63
CA ASP A 54 0.22 -6.21 -7.05
C ASP A 54 0.78 -7.13 -5.97
N VAL A 55 -0.08 -8.01 -5.47
CA VAL A 55 0.28 -9.07 -4.54
C VAL A 55 0.13 -10.37 -5.32
N GLY A 56 1.20 -11.16 -5.42
CA GLY A 56 1.15 -12.47 -6.08
C GLY A 56 0.16 -13.40 -5.39
N ALA A 57 -0.24 -14.49 -6.06
CA ALA A 57 -1.01 -15.55 -5.41
C ALA A 57 -0.23 -15.99 -4.16
N GLY A 58 -0.85 -15.87 -2.99
CA GLY A 58 -0.22 -16.29 -1.74
C GLY A 58 0.27 -17.74 -1.82
N PRO A 59 1.11 -18.19 -0.87
CA PRO A 59 1.61 -19.55 -0.87
C PRO A 59 0.47 -20.57 -0.98
N PRO A 60 0.62 -21.64 -1.78
CA PRO A 60 -0.48 -22.56 -2.10
C PRO A 60 -1.12 -23.23 -0.86
N TRP A 61 -0.41 -23.30 0.26
CA TRP A 61 -0.90 -23.86 1.52
C TRP A 61 -1.72 -22.90 2.39
N ARG A 62 -1.88 -21.62 2.00
CA ARG A 62 -2.71 -20.64 2.71
C ARG A 62 -4.13 -20.48 2.13
N ALA A 63 -4.48 -21.28 1.11
CA ALA A 63 -5.79 -21.24 0.45
C ALA A 63 -6.77 -22.33 0.96
N SER A 64 -6.50 -22.93 2.13
CA SER A 64 -7.26 -24.05 2.73
C SER A 64 -8.07 -23.61 3.93
#